data_AF-D8J914-F1
#
_entry.id   AF-D8J914-F1
#
_cell.length_a   1.000
_cell.length_b   1.000
_cell.length_c   1.000
_cell.angle_alpha   90.00
_cell.angle_beta   90.00
_cell.angle_gamma   90.00
#
_symmetry.space_group_name_H-M   'P 1'
#
loop_
_entity.id
_entity.type
_entity.pdbx_description
1 polymer ?
#
loop_
_entity_poly.entity_id
_entity_poly.type
_entity_poly.pdbx_seq_one_letter_code
_entity_poly.pdbx_strand_id
1 'polypeptide(L)' 'MARSQGDPRVLVVMNLLLSAAFCYVALRGLAFVGAVEFSWLLFAAATAGLVVITHLVTR' A
#
# COMPACT_ATOMS: atom_id res chain seq x y z
N MET A 1 11.45 27.96 3.61
CA MET A 1 10.95 27.17 2.46
C MET A 1 9.44 27.04 2.61
N ALA A 2 8.65 27.58 1.68
CA ALA A 2 7.21 27.37 1.71
C ALA A 2 6.93 25.88 1.44
N ARG A 3 6.40 25.17 2.44
CA ARG A 3 6.13 23.73 2.32
C ARG A 3 4.87 23.57 1.50
N SER A 4 5.02 23.45 0.19
CA SER A 4 3.93 23.08 -0.71
C SER A 4 3.41 21.70 -0.25
N GLN A 5 2.14 21.63 0.16
CA GLN A 5 1.52 20.41 0.67
C GLN A 5 1.05 19.48 -0.45
N GLY A 6 1.19 19.86 -1.72
CA GLY A 6 0.62 19.13 -2.85
C GLY A 6 -0.91 19.14 -2.86
N ASP A 7 -1.52 18.60 -3.91
CA ASP A 7 -2.97 18.37 -3.94
C ASP A 7 -3.30 17.16 -3.05
N PRO A 8 -4.16 17.30 -2.02
CA PRO A 8 -4.57 16.20 -1.15
C PRO A 8 -5.11 14.98 -1.91
N ARG A 9 -5.78 15.19 -3.05
CA ARG A 9 -6.34 14.08 -3.86
C ARG A 9 -5.24 13.23 -4.46
N VAL A 10 -4.20 13.87 -5.00
CA VAL A 10 -3.05 13.19 -5.59
C VAL A 10 -2.31 12.40 -4.53
N LEU A 11 -2.11 12.98 -3.35
CA LEU A 11 -1.45 12.27 -2.23
C LEU A 11 -2.20 11.01 -1.81
N VAL A 12 -3.53 11.06 -1.74
CA VAL A 12 -4.35 9.88 -1.41
C VAL A 12 -4.24 8.80 -2.48
N VAL A 13 -4.34 9.18 -3.76
CA VAL A 13 -4.24 8.21 -4.87
C VAL A 13 -2.84 7.61 -4.94
N MET A 14 -1.79 8.40 -4.75
CA MET A 14 -0.42 7.90 -4.74
C MET A 14 -0.16 6.97 -3.57
N ASN A 15 -0.68 7.28 -2.37
CA ASN A 15 -0.57 6.36 -1.23
C ASN A 15 -1.21 5.01 -1.53
N LEU A 16 -2.40 5.00 -2.15
CA LEU A 16 -3.08 3.77 -2.54
C LEU A 16 -2.29 2.98 -3.59
N LEU A 17 -1.82 3.62 -4.67
CA LEU A 17 -1.07 2.96 -5.73
C LEU A 17 0.26 2.41 -5.25
N LEU A 18 1.00 3.18 -4.45
CA LEU A 18 2.28 2.73 -3.88
C LEU A 18 2.08 1.58 -2.89
N SER A 19 1.05 1.66 -2.05
CA SER A 19 0.70 0.56 -1.13
C SER A 19 0.32 -0.71 -1.90
N ALA A 20 -0.47 -0.59 -2.95
CA ALA A 20 -0.85 -1.70 -3.81
C ALA A 20 0.39 -2.33 -4.50
N ALA A 21 1.25 -1.51 -5.10
CA ALA A 21 2.48 -1.99 -5.74
C ALA A 21 3.39 -2.72 -4.74
N PHE A 22 3.56 -2.15 -3.54
CA PHE A 22 4.34 -2.76 -2.47
C PHE A 22 3.75 -4.11 -2.03
N CYS A 23 2.46 -4.16 -1.71
CA CYS A 23 1.79 -5.38 -1.30
C CYS A 23 1.83 -6.46 -2.39
N TYR A 24 1.72 -6.08 -3.66
CA TYR A 24 1.81 -7.03 -4.78
C TYR A 24 3.18 -7.71 -4.82
N VAL A 25 4.26 -6.92 -4.78
CA VAL A 25 5.63 -7.43 -4.78
C VAL A 25 5.90 -8.27 -3.54
N ALA A 26 5.52 -7.79 -2.36
CA ALA A 26 5.71 -8.51 -1.11
C ALA A 26 4.98 -9.86 -1.10
N LEU A 27 3.69 -9.89 -1.46
CA LEU A 27 2.91 -11.12 -1.51
C LEU A 27 3.41 -12.08 -2.59
N ARG A 28 3.87 -11.58 -3.76
CA ARG A 28 4.53 -12.47 -4.73
C ARG A 28 5.83 -13.05 -4.21
N GLY A 29 6.62 -12.25 -3.49
CA GLY A 29 7.82 -12.71 -2.81
C GLY A 29 7.50 -13.83 -1.81
N LEU A 30 6.55 -13.60 -0.90
CA LEU A 30 6.15 -14.62 0.07
C LEU A 30 5.57 -15.88 -0.60
N ALA A 31 4.76 -15.72 -1.65
CA ALA A 31 4.22 -16.84 -2.41
C ALA A 31 5.29 -17.59 -3.20
N PHE A 32 6.38 -16.94 -3.61
CA PHE A 32 7.51 -17.59 -4.26
C PHE A 32 8.27 -18.53 -3.32
N VAL A 33 8.43 -18.14 -2.04
CA VAL A 33 9.07 -19.00 -1.02
C VAL A 33 8.07 -19.97 -0.36
N GLY A 34 6.81 -19.99 -0.81
CA GLY A 34 5.77 -20.87 -0.28
C GLY A 34 5.25 -20.49 1.11
N ALA A 35 5.51 -19.26 1.59
CA ALA A 35 5.09 -18.82 2.92
C ALA A 35 3.59 -18.47 3.00
N VAL A 36 2.99 -17.99 1.90
CA VAL A 36 1.56 -17.67 1.80
C VAL A 36 1.03 -18.02 0.41
N GLU A 37 -0.26 -18.32 0.32
CA GLU A 37 -0.94 -18.45 -0.96
C GLU A 37 -1.41 -17.09 -1.45
N PHE A 38 -1.04 -16.72 -2.69
CA PHE A 38 -1.47 -15.46 -3.28
C PHE A 38 -2.95 -15.53 -3.67
N SER A 39 -3.77 -14.64 -3.12
CA SER A 39 -5.15 -14.44 -3.54
C SER A 39 -5.47 -12.97 -3.70
N TRP A 40 -6.42 -12.64 -4.57
CA TRP A 40 -6.88 -11.26 -4.78
C TRP A 40 -7.50 -10.66 -3.52
N LEU A 41 -8.18 -11.48 -2.70
CA LEU A 41 -8.74 -11.04 -1.42
C LEU A 41 -7.65 -10.65 -0.43
N LEU A 42 -6.61 -11.48 -0.27
CA LEU A 42 -5.47 -11.19 0.59
C LEU A 42 -4.73 -9.93 0.13
N PHE A 43 -4.53 -9.77 -1.17
CA PHE A 43 -3.92 -8.59 -1.77
C PHE A 43 -4.71 -7.32 -1.46
N ALA A 44 -6.03 -7.33 -1.67
CA ALA A 44 -6.89 -6.19 -1.38
C ALA A 44 -6.90 -5.85 0.12
N ALA A 45 -7.00 -6.87 0.99
CA ALA A 45 -6.99 -6.68 2.45
C ALA A 45 -5.65 -6.12 2.95
N ALA A 46 -4.52 -6.66 2.48
CA ALA A 46 -3.19 -6.17 2.84
C ALA A 46 -2.97 -4.74 2.36
N THR A 47 -3.38 -4.41 1.13
CA THR A 47 -3.29 -3.07 0.57
C THR A 47 -4.13 -2.08 1.38
N ALA A 48 -5.38 -2.42 1.69
CA ALA A 48 -6.26 -1.57 2.48
C ALA A 48 -5.70 -1.35 3.90
N GLY A 49 -5.20 -2.40 4.54
CA GLY A 49 -4.53 -2.32 5.84
C GLY A 49 -3.31 -1.39 5.79
N LEU A 50 -2.46 -1.54 4.78
CA LEU A 50 -1.26 -0.71 4.63
C LEU A 50 -1.60 0.77 4.38
N VAL A 51 -2.59 1.06 3.53
CA VAL A 51 -3.06 2.43 3.29
C VAL A 51 -3.52 3.10 4.60
N VAL A 52 -4.28 2.37 5.41
CA VAL A 52 -4.77 2.85 6.71
C VAL A 52 -3.60 3.10 7.66
N ILE A 53 -2.66 2.15 7.76
CA ILE A 53 -1.46 2.30 8.60
C ILE A 53 -0.66 3.52 8.18
N THR A 54 -0.36 3.67 6.89
CA THR A 54 0.38 4.84 6.38
C THR A 54 -0.35 6.14 6.71
N HIS A 55 -1.68 6.18 6.56
CA HIS A 55 -2.45 7.36 6.90
C HIS A 55 -2.37 7.71 8.39
N LEU A 56 -2.47 6.70 9.27
CA LEU A 56 -2.38 6.89 10.72
C LEU A 56 -0.99 7.32 11.19
N VAL A 57 0.08 6.80 10.56
CA VAL A 57 1.47 7.13 10.92
C VAL A 57 1.87 8.53 10.44
N THR A 58 1.29 8.99 9.33
CA THR A 58 1.68 10.27 8.70
C THR A 58 0.80 11.46 9.14
N ARG A 59 -0.35 11.20 9.79
CA ARG A 59 -1.20 12.23 10.41
C ARG A 59 -0.70 12.61 11.79
#